data_AF-A0A2E1X2X8-F1
#
_entry.id   AF-A0A2E1X2X8-F1
#
_cell.length_a   1.000
_cell.length_b   1.000
_cell.length_c   1.000
_cell.angle_alpha   90.00
_cell.angle_beta   90.00
_cell.angle_gamma   90.00
#
_symmetry.space_group_name_H-M   'P 1'
#
loop_
_entity.id
_entity.type
_entity.pdbx_description
1 polymer ?
#
loop_
_entity_poly.entity_id
_entity_poly.type
_entity_poly.pdbx_seq_one_letter_code
_entity_poly.pdbx_strand_id
1 'polypeptide(L)'
;MKAIVSILVSILAILSVCALPVQAADFIRGDANADGMQDISDPISTLSFLFSSMSVPCLASLDSNADDMLNIADPVHLLGNLFGGGSPPTAPYPDCGPDPSTNPLPCESFPACPDPDPVLTWEVMPNSPVAPYYHHDDLCFPSPDIGFICNISGEIWKTTDAGDSWTRVLNQPGSSFRSLTFVDTMKGWVGNLGPGSWVGTTTDPNVIYATTDGGINWTPISTATISGPTPDGICGIHAIGDTIHGAGRYAGGAYYISSTDGGVSWVSQNLNTDFNAFVDVLFFTPDEGYITGADDSNDAVLLHTTDGGANWAIATTSNAYHYWKVGFASATFGYAVCWSGPDSNKWVQTYDGGQTWTDRVFAGGYEANGIGFLNEQIGWIGGHEDTTYETLDGGDSWNLMQIDTVYGDGINKFLRISDTLVYAVGNRIYKYADHSNPITMNLPESKFDNSLCTLAATANPSSESTTIEYTVPEAGHVRITVYIRGGLIYDRIVDEDQIAGAHTVEFTAHDDTPLLYAAIAVGRYRQTIKFANQRGLQDGALPQIAAGIRPIEAPTVIDPAKIAVRNTQQQMRERLEEREDSEVRFLQRIARQLDAEARP
;
A
#
# COMPACT_ATOMS: atom_id res chain seq x y z
N MET A 1 25.23 -51.11 19.15
CA MET A 1 23.86 -51.08 19.70
C MET A 1 23.56 -49.84 20.54
N LYS A 2 24.33 -49.51 21.60
CA LYS A 2 24.06 -48.32 22.43
C LYS A 2 24.13 -46.97 21.69
N ALA A 3 25.01 -46.83 20.70
CA ALA A 3 25.11 -45.61 19.89
C ALA A 3 23.95 -45.43 18.88
N ILE A 4 23.40 -46.53 18.35
CA ILE A 4 22.28 -46.50 17.39
C ILE A 4 20.96 -46.18 18.11
N VAL A 5 20.78 -46.70 19.33
CA VAL A 5 19.61 -46.37 20.17
C VAL A 5 19.64 -44.90 20.61
N SER A 6 20.82 -44.33 20.89
CA SER A 6 20.95 -42.91 21.27
C SER A 6 20.65 -41.96 20.11
N ILE A 7 20.98 -42.33 18.87
CA ILE A 7 20.69 -41.53 17.67
C ILE A 7 19.20 -41.63 17.31
N LEU A 8 18.57 -42.80 17.43
CA LEU A 8 17.12 -42.97 17.22
C LEU A 8 16.27 -42.26 18.29
N VAL A 9 16.70 -42.26 19.57
CA VAL A 9 16.02 -41.50 20.64
C VAL A 9 16.20 -39.98 20.46
N SER A 10 17.31 -39.53 19.88
CA SER A 10 17.53 -38.11 19.57
C SER A 10 16.75 -37.66 18.33
N ILE A 11 16.62 -38.50 17.31
CA ILE A 11 15.81 -38.21 16.10
C ILE A 11 14.31 -38.23 16.42
N LEU A 12 13.83 -39.09 17.32
CA LEU A 12 12.44 -39.04 17.82
C LEU A 12 12.17 -37.87 18.78
N ALA A 13 13.18 -37.38 19.51
CA ALA A 13 13.04 -36.19 20.36
C ALA A 13 13.11 -34.87 19.57
N ILE A 14 13.78 -34.86 18.40
CA ILE A 14 13.85 -33.71 17.49
C ILE A 14 12.59 -33.60 16.60
N LEU A 15 11.79 -34.67 16.48
CA LEU A 15 10.50 -34.65 15.78
C LEU A 15 9.30 -34.30 16.69
N SER A 16 9.52 -33.96 17.97
CA SER A 16 8.45 -33.74 18.95
C SER A 16 8.48 -32.36 19.64
N VAL A 17 9.18 -31.37 19.07
CA VAL A 17 9.13 -29.98 19.56
C VAL A 17 8.98 -29.05 18.36
N CYS A 18 7.92 -28.25 18.41
CA CYS A 18 7.47 -27.26 17.42
C CYS A 18 6.71 -27.83 16.20
N ALA A 19 5.60 -28.52 16.44
CA ALA A 19 4.40 -28.07 15.76
C ALA A 19 4.03 -26.74 16.43
N LEU A 20 4.30 -25.63 15.77
CA LEU A 20 3.70 -24.36 16.14
C LEU A 20 2.17 -24.58 16.19
N PRO A 21 1.42 -23.97 17.13
CA PRO A 21 -0.02 -24.02 17.03
C PRO A 21 -0.36 -23.41 15.66
N VAL A 22 -0.87 -24.23 14.74
CA VAL A 22 -1.57 -23.72 13.56
C VAL A 22 -2.64 -22.82 14.14
N GLN A 23 -2.56 -21.53 13.85
CA GLN A 23 -3.60 -20.60 14.23
C GLN A 23 -4.88 -21.13 13.59
N ALA A 24 -5.86 -21.51 14.42
CA ALA A 24 -7.13 -22.00 13.92
C ALA A 24 -7.77 -20.88 13.11
N ALA A 25 -8.24 -21.19 11.90
CA ALA A 25 -8.96 -20.22 11.09
C ALA A 25 -10.18 -19.72 11.89
N ASP A 26 -10.51 -18.44 11.74
CA ASP A 26 -11.79 -17.92 12.21
C ASP A 26 -12.91 -18.67 11.48
N PHE A 27 -14.04 -18.91 12.15
CA PHE A 27 -15.17 -19.63 11.57
C PHE A 27 -16.49 -19.14 12.16
N ILE A 28 -17.61 -19.60 11.58
CA ILE A 28 -18.95 -19.42 12.15
C ILE A 28 -19.42 -20.76 12.71
N ARG A 29 -19.68 -20.82 14.01
CA ARG A 29 -20.14 -22.02 14.70
C ARG A 29 -21.55 -22.39 14.23
N GLY A 30 -21.70 -23.63 13.78
CA GLY A 30 -22.94 -24.16 13.24
C GLY A 30 -23.17 -23.89 11.74
N ASP A 31 -22.22 -23.27 11.03
CA ASP A 31 -22.16 -23.26 9.57
C ASP A 31 -21.20 -24.36 9.12
N ALA A 32 -21.74 -25.57 8.95
CA ALA A 32 -20.97 -26.78 8.75
C ALA A 32 -20.51 -26.98 7.30
N ASN A 33 -21.16 -26.30 6.34
CA ASN A 33 -20.77 -26.34 4.94
C ASN A 33 -19.79 -25.19 4.57
N ALA A 34 -19.59 -24.24 5.48
CA ALA A 34 -18.70 -23.08 5.41
C ALA A 34 -19.03 -22.11 4.26
N ASP A 35 -20.32 -21.93 3.97
CA ASP A 35 -20.82 -21.01 2.94
C ASP A 35 -21.17 -19.61 3.45
N GLY A 36 -21.06 -19.39 4.77
CA GLY A 36 -21.30 -18.12 5.45
C GLY A 36 -22.74 -17.93 5.90
N MET A 37 -23.61 -18.93 5.72
CA MET A 37 -25.01 -18.89 6.12
C MET A 37 -25.36 -20.09 6.98
N GLN A 38 -25.90 -19.83 8.17
CA GLN A 38 -26.46 -20.89 8.99
C GLN A 38 -27.90 -21.22 8.55
N ASP A 39 -28.09 -22.32 7.85
CA ASP A 39 -29.38 -22.81 7.35
C ASP A 39 -29.57 -24.34 7.46
N ILE A 40 -30.61 -24.88 6.82
CA ILE A 40 -30.93 -26.32 6.91
C ILE A 40 -29.86 -27.22 6.28
N SER A 41 -29.02 -26.68 5.41
CA SER A 41 -27.91 -27.41 4.79
C SER A 41 -26.80 -27.75 5.79
N ASP A 42 -26.69 -27.04 6.91
CA ASP A 42 -25.65 -27.27 7.92
C ASP A 42 -25.90 -28.51 8.78
N PRO A 43 -27.10 -28.73 9.38
CA PRO A 43 -27.41 -30.00 10.01
C PRO A 43 -27.24 -31.18 9.04
N ILE A 44 -27.56 -31.00 7.75
CA ILE A 44 -27.37 -32.03 6.72
C ILE A 44 -25.87 -32.31 6.52
N SER A 45 -25.04 -31.28 6.50
CA SER A 45 -23.58 -31.39 6.35
C SER A 45 -22.94 -32.05 7.57
N THR A 46 -23.33 -31.67 8.79
CA THR A 46 -22.88 -32.34 10.02
C THR A 46 -23.30 -33.81 10.04
N LEU A 47 -24.55 -34.14 9.69
CA LEU A 47 -25.00 -35.54 9.59
C LEU A 47 -24.24 -36.33 8.51
N SER A 48 -23.93 -35.69 7.39
CA SER A 48 -23.19 -36.33 6.30
C SER A 48 -21.72 -36.55 6.65
N PHE A 49 -21.11 -35.66 7.43
CA PHE A 49 -19.80 -35.90 8.05
C PHE A 49 -19.86 -37.12 8.99
N LEU A 50 -20.82 -37.15 9.91
CA LEU A 50 -20.94 -38.20 10.93
C LEU A 50 -21.24 -39.60 10.36
N PHE A 51 -22.07 -39.70 9.30
CA PHE A 51 -22.57 -40.99 8.81
C PHE A 51 -22.13 -41.36 7.39
N SER A 52 -21.62 -40.42 6.61
CA SER A 52 -21.26 -40.65 5.19
C SER A 52 -19.79 -40.34 4.88
N SER A 53 -18.96 -40.07 5.90
CA SER A 53 -17.52 -39.82 5.75
C SER A 53 -17.16 -38.69 4.77
N MET A 54 -18.05 -37.70 4.62
CA MET A 54 -17.74 -36.50 3.85
C MET A 54 -16.70 -35.67 4.61
N SER A 55 -15.71 -35.12 3.91
CA SER A 55 -14.77 -34.18 4.48
C SER A 55 -15.38 -32.78 4.56
N VAL A 56 -15.11 -32.07 5.65
CA VAL A 56 -15.48 -30.67 5.84
C VAL A 56 -14.21 -29.85 6.12
N PRO A 57 -14.17 -28.55 5.75
CA PRO A 57 -12.96 -27.72 5.87
C PRO A 57 -12.63 -27.32 7.32
N CYS A 58 -13.62 -27.33 8.22
CA CYS A 58 -13.48 -26.92 9.61
C CYS A 58 -14.32 -27.79 10.54
N LEU A 59 -13.68 -28.62 11.38
CA LEU A 59 -14.39 -29.49 12.32
C LEU A 59 -15.03 -28.70 13.46
N ALA A 60 -14.43 -27.58 13.88
CA ALA A 60 -14.99 -26.72 14.92
C ALA A 60 -16.36 -26.13 14.54
N SER A 61 -16.61 -25.89 13.25
CA SER A 61 -17.89 -25.37 12.77
C SER A 61 -19.05 -26.35 12.93
N LEU A 62 -18.76 -27.66 12.98
CA LEU A 62 -19.77 -28.71 13.13
C LEU A 62 -20.24 -28.87 14.58
N ASP A 63 -19.44 -28.42 15.55
CA ASP A 63 -19.73 -28.46 16.99
C ASP A 63 -20.61 -27.27 17.36
N SER A 64 -21.91 -27.38 17.06
CA SER A 64 -22.85 -26.27 17.21
C SER A 64 -23.25 -26.02 18.66
N ASN A 65 -23.15 -27.03 19.53
CA ASN A 65 -23.48 -26.91 20.95
C ASN A 65 -22.25 -26.58 21.82
N ALA A 66 -21.07 -26.50 21.21
CA ALA A 66 -19.79 -26.13 21.81
C ALA A 66 -19.40 -27.01 23.01
N ASP A 67 -19.63 -28.32 22.89
CA ASP A 67 -19.25 -29.30 23.92
C ASP A 67 -17.93 -30.03 23.64
N ASP A 68 -17.19 -29.58 22.61
CA ASP A 68 -15.93 -30.12 22.09
C ASP A 68 -16.08 -31.57 21.58
N MET A 69 -17.31 -32.07 21.32
CA MET A 69 -17.57 -33.43 20.83
C MET A 69 -18.51 -33.45 19.62
N LEU A 70 -17.98 -33.76 18.44
CA LEU A 70 -18.82 -33.98 17.25
C LEU A 70 -19.71 -35.22 17.36
N ASN A 71 -21.02 -35.02 17.52
CA ASN A 71 -21.99 -36.09 17.63
C ASN A 71 -23.40 -35.68 17.18
N ILE A 72 -24.40 -36.55 17.38
CA ILE A 72 -25.78 -36.28 16.93
C ILE A 72 -26.45 -35.11 17.65
N ALA A 73 -25.92 -34.70 18.81
CA ALA A 73 -26.40 -33.54 19.54
C ALA A 73 -26.23 -32.24 18.74
N ASP A 74 -25.20 -32.15 17.87
CA ASP A 74 -24.92 -30.97 17.07
C ASP A 74 -26.01 -30.65 16.04
N PRO A 75 -26.36 -31.53 15.09
CA PRO A 75 -27.43 -31.24 14.15
C PRO A 75 -28.78 -31.10 14.86
N VAL A 76 -29.00 -31.75 16.02
CA VAL A 76 -30.22 -31.57 16.82
C VAL A 76 -30.27 -30.17 17.45
N HIS A 77 -29.16 -29.71 18.01
CA HIS A 77 -29.02 -28.38 18.58
C HIS A 77 -29.25 -27.31 17.50
N LEU A 78 -28.61 -27.47 16.35
CA LEU A 78 -28.74 -26.56 15.21
C LEU A 78 -30.15 -26.52 14.61
N LEU A 79 -30.80 -27.67 14.43
CA LEU A 79 -32.23 -27.73 14.03
C LEU A 79 -33.16 -27.11 15.09
N GLY A 80 -32.80 -27.27 16.37
CA GLY A 80 -33.49 -26.63 17.49
C GLY A 80 -33.42 -25.11 17.43
N ASN A 81 -32.26 -24.54 17.10
CA ASN A 81 -32.08 -23.11 16.84
C ASN A 81 -32.91 -22.65 15.63
N LEU A 82 -32.79 -23.35 14.49
CA LEU A 82 -33.43 -22.97 13.22
C LEU A 82 -34.97 -23.02 13.26
N PHE A 83 -35.57 -24.02 13.93
CA PHE A 83 -37.01 -24.28 13.85
C PHE A 83 -37.74 -24.34 15.19
N GLY A 84 -37.02 -24.55 16.30
CA GLY A 84 -37.60 -24.87 17.61
C GLY A 84 -37.57 -23.73 18.63
N GLY A 85 -36.95 -22.59 18.30
CA GLY A 85 -36.70 -21.51 19.27
C GLY A 85 -35.68 -21.88 20.34
N GLY A 86 -34.78 -22.83 20.03
CA GLY A 86 -33.63 -23.16 20.86
C GLY A 86 -32.63 -22.02 20.95
N SER A 87 -31.63 -22.15 21.82
CA SER A 87 -30.55 -21.16 21.92
C SER A 87 -29.70 -21.16 20.65
N PRO A 88 -29.24 -19.99 20.18
CA PRO A 88 -28.26 -19.92 19.10
C PRO A 88 -26.91 -20.53 19.55
N PRO A 89 -26.06 -20.96 18.60
CA PRO A 89 -24.68 -21.35 18.90
C PRO A 89 -23.94 -20.26 19.68
N THR A 90 -23.08 -20.69 20.59
CA THR A 90 -22.17 -19.78 21.29
C THR A 90 -21.05 -19.31 20.37
N ALA A 91 -20.34 -18.25 20.74
CA ALA A 91 -19.24 -17.70 19.95
C ALA A 91 -18.26 -18.79 19.45
N PRO A 92 -17.75 -18.68 18.20
CA PRO A 92 -17.99 -17.60 17.24
C PRO A 92 -19.32 -17.75 16.48
N TYR A 93 -20.29 -16.85 16.71
CA TYR A 93 -21.60 -16.78 16.05
C TYR A 93 -22.27 -15.44 16.44
N PRO A 94 -22.96 -14.73 15.52
CA PRO A 94 -23.12 -15.04 14.09
C PRO A 94 -21.90 -14.65 13.25
N ASP A 95 -20.98 -13.88 13.82
CA ASP A 95 -19.78 -13.39 13.14
C ASP A 95 -18.63 -14.38 13.22
N CYS A 96 -17.70 -14.25 12.27
CA CYS A 96 -16.43 -14.95 12.29
C CYS A 96 -15.66 -14.66 13.58
N GLY A 97 -14.98 -15.69 14.08
CA GLY A 97 -14.01 -15.52 15.16
C GLY A 97 -13.34 -16.83 15.54
N PRO A 98 -12.41 -16.79 16.50
CA PRO A 98 -11.70 -17.96 16.96
C PRO A 98 -12.58 -18.81 17.88
N ASP A 99 -12.29 -20.10 18.01
CA ASP A 99 -12.93 -20.96 19.00
C ASP A 99 -12.49 -20.54 20.42
N PRO A 100 -13.41 -20.10 21.30
CA PRO A 100 -13.07 -19.71 22.67
C PRO A 100 -12.80 -20.89 23.61
N SER A 101 -12.99 -22.14 23.16
CA SER A 101 -12.79 -23.33 23.99
C SER A 101 -11.31 -23.57 24.32
N THR A 102 -11.04 -24.24 25.44
CA THR A 102 -9.66 -24.54 25.88
C THR A 102 -9.02 -25.67 25.10
N ASN A 103 -9.81 -26.49 24.39
CA ASN A 103 -9.36 -27.62 23.58
C ASN A 103 -10.18 -27.67 22.29
N PRO A 104 -10.01 -26.67 21.40
CA PRO A 104 -10.88 -26.52 20.25
C PRO A 104 -10.69 -27.66 19.26
N LEU A 105 -11.76 -28.01 18.56
CA LEU A 105 -11.68 -28.92 17.43
C LEU A 105 -10.88 -28.29 16.28
N PRO A 106 -10.23 -29.09 15.41
CA PRO A 106 -9.42 -28.55 14.31
C PRO A 106 -10.24 -27.71 13.33
N CYS A 107 -9.69 -26.56 12.93
CA CYS A 107 -10.24 -25.72 11.87
C CYS A 107 -9.08 -25.17 11.03
N GLU A 108 -8.82 -25.79 9.88
CA GLU A 108 -7.68 -25.42 9.03
C GLU A 108 -8.01 -24.28 8.06
N SER A 109 -9.27 -24.19 7.64
CA SER A 109 -9.77 -23.10 6.79
C SER A 109 -11.28 -22.98 6.91
N PHE A 110 -11.79 -21.77 6.72
CA PHE A 110 -13.23 -21.53 6.65
C PHE A 110 -13.50 -20.49 5.54
N PRO A 111 -13.89 -20.90 4.31
CA PRO A 111 -13.98 -19.99 3.16
C PRO A 111 -14.82 -18.72 3.37
N ALA A 112 -15.84 -18.79 4.22
CA ALA A 112 -16.68 -17.64 4.58
C ALA A 112 -16.04 -16.69 5.61
N CYS A 113 -14.98 -17.13 6.29
CA CYS A 113 -14.18 -16.36 7.23
C CYS A 113 -12.73 -16.34 6.73
N PRO A 114 -12.40 -15.48 5.76
CA PRO A 114 -11.01 -15.30 5.36
C PRO A 114 -10.17 -14.90 6.57
N ASP A 115 -8.93 -15.41 6.65
CA ASP A 115 -7.92 -15.02 7.65
C ASP A 115 -7.88 -13.49 7.85
N PRO A 116 -7.45 -12.99 9.02
CA PRO A 116 -7.25 -11.55 9.22
C PRO A 116 -6.46 -10.99 8.04
N ASP A 117 -6.96 -9.88 7.49
CA ASP A 117 -6.48 -9.28 6.23
C ASP A 117 -4.97 -9.42 6.06
N PRO A 118 -4.49 -9.77 4.85
CA PRO A 118 -3.07 -9.97 4.60
C PRO A 118 -2.27 -8.79 5.13
N VAL A 119 -1.32 -9.06 6.03
CA VAL A 119 -0.42 -8.01 6.56
C VAL A 119 0.55 -7.65 5.44
N LEU A 120 0.19 -6.63 4.68
CA LEU A 120 1.06 -6.11 3.64
C LEU A 120 2.26 -5.42 4.29
N THR A 121 3.46 -5.82 3.91
CA THR A 121 4.70 -5.20 4.38
C THR A 121 5.72 -5.09 3.26
N TRP A 122 6.69 -4.19 3.44
CA TRP A 122 7.83 -4.11 2.55
C TRP A 122 8.80 -5.27 2.79
N GLU A 123 9.31 -5.83 1.71
CA GLU A 123 10.47 -6.70 1.67
C GLU A 123 11.51 -6.16 0.67
N VAL A 124 12.78 -6.42 0.96
CA VAL A 124 13.85 -6.23 -0.02
C VAL A 124 13.94 -7.46 -0.90
N MET A 125 13.86 -7.29 -2.22
CA MET A 125 13.92 -8.42 -3.14
C MET A 125 15.28 -9.12 -3.00
N PRO A 126 15.32 -10.45 -2.77
CA PRO A 126 16.51 -11.14 -2.29
C PRO A 126 17.71 -11.08 -3.25
N ASN A 127 17.47 -11.03 -4.56
CA ASN A 127 18.51 -10.91 -5.59
C ASN A 127 18.46 -9.57 -6.33
N SER A 128 17.94 -8.52 -5.68
CA SER A 128 17.94 -7.18 -6.26
C SER A 128 19.37 -6.67 -6.48
N PRO A 129 19.71 -6.16 -7.68
CA PRO A 129 20.97 -5.48 -7.89
C PRO A 129 21.03 -4.20 -7.06
N VAL A 130 22.21 -3.89 -6.54
CA VAL A 130 22.50 -2.62 -5.86
C VAL A 130 22.86 -1.59 -6.91
N ALA A 131 22.28 -0.39 -6.83
CA ALA A 131 22.61 0.71 -7.71
C ALA A 131 24.10 1.10 -7.57
N PRO A 132 24.86 1.23 -8.68
CA PRO A 132 26.28 1.59 -8.59
C PRO A 132 26.54 3.04 -8.15
N TYR A 133 25.56 3.92 -8.40
CA TYR A 133 25.64 5.33 -8.07
C TYR A 133 24.24 5.86 -7.77
N TYR A 134 24.11 6.50 -6.61
CA TYR A 134 22.87 7.11 -6.11
C TYR A 134 21.77 6.10 -5.81
N HIS A 135 20.95 5.74 -6.78
CA HIS A 135 19.88 4.75 -6.71
C HIS A 135 19.56 4.28 -8.13
N HIS A 136 18.72 3.24 -8.30
CA HIS A 136 18.06 3.02 -9.58
C HIS A 136 16.99 4.07 -9.78
N ASP A 137 16.76 4.50 -11.02
CA ASP A 137 15.99 5.70 -11.31
C ASP A 137 14.55 5.41 -11.73
N ASP A 138 14.31 4.31 -12.45
CA ASP A 138 12.98 3.97 -12.91
C ASP A 138 12.76 2.46 -12.94
N LEU A 139 11.50 2.06 -12.84
CA LEU A 139 11.04 0.69 -12.88
C LEU A 139 9.73 0.59 -13.68
N CYS A 140 9.55 -0.49 -14.43
CA CYS A 140 8.28 -0.84 -15.04
C CYS A 140 8.09 -2.35 -15.10
N PHE A 141 6.83 -2.79 -15.19
CA PHE A 141 6.44 -4.18 -15.40
C PHE A 141 5.46 -4.25 -16.58
N PRO A 142 5.92 -4.47 -17.82
CA PRO A 142 5.03 -4.67 -18.98
C PRO A 142 4.17 -5.94 -18.89
N SER A 143 4.48 -6.83 -17.96
CA SER A 143 3.64 -7.97 -17.59
C SER A 143 3.93 -8.35 -16.12
N PRO A 144 3.11 -9.20 -15.47
CA PRO A 144 3.34 -9.58 -14.07
C PRO A 144 4.73 -10.16 -13.78
N ASP A 145 5.30 -10.91 -14.73
CA ASP A 145 6.58 -11.59 -14.53
C ASP A 145 7.77 -10.83 -15.12
N ILE A 146 7.55 -10.00 -16.16
CA ILE A 146 8.61 -9.29 -16.86
C ILE A 146 8.66 -7.85 -16.39
N GLY A 147 9.80 -7.45 -15.84
CA GLY A 147 10.08 -6.09 -15.38
C GLY A 147 11.44 -5.59 -15.81
N PHE A 148 11.59 -4.27 -15.82
CA PHE A 148 12.83 -3.56 -16.17
C PHE A 148 13.11 -2.46 -15.18
N ILE A 149 14.40 -2.24 -14.92
CA ILE A 149 14.90 -1.06 -14.19
C ILE A 149 16.04 -0.42 -14.96
N CYS A 150 16.23 0.88 -14.78
CA CYS A 150 17.39 1.61 -15.29
C CYS A 150 18.01 2.49 -14.23
N ASN A 151 19.25 2.93 -14.47
CA ASN A 151 19.93 3.87 -13.59
C ASN A 151 20.85 4.84 -14.34
N ILE A 152 21.18 5.94 -13.67
CA ILE A 152 22.10 6.97 -14.17
C ILE A 152 23.56 6.50 -14.29
N SER A 153 23.89 5.24 -13.95
CA SER A 153 25.19 4.65 -14.28
C SER A 153 25.23 4.04 -15.69
N GLY A 154 24.13 4.14 -16.45
CA GLY A 154 24.04 3.63 -17.82
C GLY A 154 23.69 2.15 -17.87
N GLU A 155 23.06 1.60 -16.84
CA GLU A 155 22.64 0.19 -16.81
C GLU A 155 21.14 0.04 -17.05
N ILE A 156 20.75 -1.07 -17.69
CA ILE A 156 19.38 -1.57 -17.73
C ILE A 156 19.38 -3.02 -17.28
N TRP A 157 18.49 -3.35 -16.36
CA TRP A 157 18.31 -4.70 -15.85
C TRP A 157 16.90 -5.20 -16.15
N LYS A 158 16.78 -6.51 -16.30
CA LYS A 158 15.53 -7.21 -16.62
C LYS A 158 15.28 -8.35 -15.64
N THR A 159 14.05 -8.51 -15.21
CA THR A 159 13.51 -9.71 -14.54
C THR A 159 12.52 -10.43 -15.47
N THR A 160 12.37 -11.73 -15.29
CA THR A 160 11.34 -12.56 -15.91
C THR A 160 10.62 -13.45 -14.89
N ASP A 161 10.75 -13.11 -13.61
CA ASP A 161 10.25 -13.85 -12.45
C ASP A 161 9.74 -12.86 -11.37
N ALA A 162 9.02 -11.82 -11.82
CA ALA A 162 8.36 -10.83 -10.95
C ALA A 162 9.32 -10.11 -9.97
N GLY A 163 10.60 -10.00 -10.35
CA GLY A 163 11.65 -9.32 -9.59
C GLY A 163 12.45 -10.22 -8.66
N ASP A 164 12.19 -11.53 -8.61
CA ASP A 164 12.94 -12.48 -7.77
C ASP A 164 14.41 -12.56 -8.17
N SER A 165 14.71 -12.42 -9.47
CA SER A 165 16.06 -12.31 -10.01
C SER A 165 16.16 -11.29 -11.15
N TRP A 166 17.37 -10.75 -11.32
CA TRP A 166 17.65 -9.70 -12.30
C TRP A 166 18.89 -10.00 -13.10
N THR A 167 18.81 -9.75 -14.41
CA THR A 167 19.93 -9.84 -15.35
C THR A 167 20.18 -8.46 -15.96
N ARG A 168 21.44 -7.99 -15.92
CA ARG A 168 21.82 -6.76 -16.62
C ARG A 168 21.83 -7.01 -18.13
N VAL A 169 20.91 -6.38 -18.85
CA VAL A 169 20.76 -6.52 -20.31
C VAL A 169 21.49 -5.43 -21.07
N LEU A 170 21.77 -4.29 -20.44
CA LEU A 170 22.58 -3.21 -21.01
C LEU A 170 23.55 -2.65 -19.97
N ASN A 171 24.78 -2.36 -20.41
CA ASN A 171 25.76 -1.55 -19.69
C ASN A 171 26.41 -0.61 -20.70
N GLN A 172 26.03 0.66 -20.66
CA GLN A 172 26.44 1.69 -21.60
C GLN A 172 27.13 2.85 -20.84
N PRO A 173 28.44 2.73 -20.53
CA PRO A 173 29.16 3.79 -19.85
C PRO A 173 29.10 5.12 -20.59
N GLY A 174 28.82 6.19 -19.86
CA GLY A 174 28.65 7.54 -20.42
C GLY A 174 27.19 7.91 -20.73
N SER A 175 26.26 6.95 -20.66
CA SER A 175 24.82 7.21 -20.61
C SER A 175 24.34 7.29 -19.16
N SER A 176 23.26 8.02 -18.94
CA SER A 176 22.58 8.18 -17.66
C SER A 176 21.09 7.95 -17.87
N PHE A 177 20.66 6.69 -17.82
CA PHE A 177 19.27 6.30 -18.07
C PHE A 177 18.39 6.63 -16.88
N ARG A 178 17.42 7.53 -17.10
CA ARG A 178 16.63 8.14 -16.01
C ARG A 178 15.18 7.69 -15.98
N SER A 179 14.62 7.34 -17.12
CA SER A 179 13.22 6.96 -17.23
C SER A 179 13.04 5.86 -18.26
N LEU A 180 12.09 4.95 -18.06
CA LEU A 180 11.80 3.86 -18.98
C LEU A 180 10.31 3.55 -19.05
N THR A 181 9.86 3.10 -20.21
CA THR A 181 8.48 2.71 -20.43
C THR A 181 8.38 1.62 -21.50
N PHE A 182 7.30 0.84 -21.46
CA PHE A 182 7.02 -0.24 -22.40
C PHE A 182 5.53 -0.20 -22.75
N VAL A 183 5.22 -0.47 -24.02
CA VAL A 183 3.83 -0.61 -24.51
C VAL A 183 3.37 -2.07 -24.49
N ASP A 184 4.33 -2.98 -24.57
CA ASP A 184 4.15 -4.42 -24.44
C ASP A 184 5.47 -5.06 -23.96
N THR A 185 5.53 -6.39 -23.86
CA THR A 185 6.73 -7.09 -23.37
C THR A 185 7.92 -7.06 -24.34
N MET A 186 7.75 -6.53 -25.56
CA MET A 186 8.72 -6.51 -26.65
C MET A 186 9.21 -5.10 -26.98
N LYS A 187 8.34 -4.11 -26.94
CA LYS A 187 8.61 -2.72 -27.35
C LYS A 187 8.67 -1.78 -26.15
N GLY A 188 9.78 -1.08 -26.02
CA GLY A 188 10.00 -0.13 -24.95
C GLY A 188 11.02 0.95 -25.30
N TRP A 189 11.05 1.99 -24.47
CA TRP A 189 11.90 3.16 -24.60
C TRP A 189 12.53 3.50 -23.27
N VAL A 190 13.72 4.10 -23.34
CA VAL A 190 14.44 4.60 -22.17
C VAL A 190 14.99 6.00 -22.49
N GLY A 191 14.74 6.94 -21.58
CA GLY A 191 15.25 8.30 -21.62
C GLY A 191 16.64 8.39 -21.01
N ASN A 192 17.53 9.14 -21.67
CA ASN A 192 18.87 9.46 -21.21
C ASN A 192 18.98 10.95 -20.88
N LEU A 193 19.74 11.31 -19.84
CA LEU A 193 19.92 12.70 -19.43
C LEU A 193 20.79 13.53 -20.39
N GLY A 194 21.59 12.91 -21.25
CA GLY A 194 22.46 13.59 -22.19
C GLY A 194 23.57 14.45 -21.56
N PRO A 195 24.50 15.00 -22.37
CA PRO A 195 25.63 15.80 -21.88
C PRO A 195 25.17 17.11 -21.22
N GLY A 196 25.94 17.59 -20.24
CA GLY A 196 25.63 18.81 -19.50
C GLY A 196 24.58 18.64 -18.39
N SER A 197 24.17 17.40 -18.10
CA SER A 197 23.36 17.09 -16.92
C SER A 197 24.17 17.21 -15.62
N TRP A 198 23.50 17.13 -14.46
CA TRP A 198 24.16 17.12 -13.15
C TRP A 198 25.01 15.86 -12.93
N VAL A 199 24.76 14.80 -13.70
CA VAL A 199 25.60 13.60 -13.74
C VAL A 199 26.79 13.88 -14.65
N GLY A 200 27.86 14.44 -14.07
CA GLY A 200 29.02 14.97 -14.81
C GLY A 200 29.80 13.95 -15.66
N THR A 201 29.51 12.66 -15.53
CA THR A 201 30.06 11.58 -16.36
C THR A 201 29.25 11.30 -17.64
N THR A 202 28.09 11.96 -17.81
CA THR A 202 27.23 11.76 -18.99
C THR A 202 27.87 12.38 -20.22
N THR A 203 28.22 11.56 -21.20
CA THR A 203 28.87 11.96 -22.46
C THR A 203 28.09 11.50 -23.69
N ASP A 204 27.15 10.58 -23.53
CA ASP A 204 26.30 10.07 -24.61
C ASP A 204 25.27 11.13 -25.06
N PRO A 205 25.32 11.60 -26.32
CA PRO A 205 24.40 12.61 -26.84
C PRO A 205 23.01 12.06 -27.22
N ASN A 206 22.81 10.74 -27.22
CA ASN A 206 21.52 10.16 -27.59
C ASN A 206 20.53 10.26 -26.44
N VAL A 207 19.42 10.98 -26.62
CA VAL A 207 18.47 11.28 -25.54
C VAL A 207 17.40 10.21 -25.31
N ILE A 208 17.15 9.35 -26.31
CA ILE A 208 16.19 8.24 -26.23
C ILE A 208 16.80 7.01 -26.90
N TYR A 209 16.63 5.85 -26.26
CA TYR A 209 16.85 4.54 -26.87
C TYR A 209 15.54 3.76 -26.92
N ALA A 210 15.45 2.82 -27.86
CA ALA A 210 14.31 1.94 -28.03
C ALA A 210 14.74 0.47 -28.11
N THR A 211 13.84 -0.42 -27.73
CA THR A 211 13.93 -1.86 -27.94
C THR A 211 12.69 -2.35 -28.67
N THR A 212 12.84 -3.41 -29.46
CA THR A 212 11.72 -4.13 -30.13
C THR A 212 11.79 -5.64 -29.93
N ASP A 213 12.74 -6.10 -29.10
CA ASP A 213 13.02 -7.51 -28.82
C ASP A 213 12.94 -7.85 -27.32
N GLY A 214 12.19 -7.05 -26.56
CA GLY A 214 11.97 -7.25 -25.14
C GLY A 214 13.20 -6.89 -24.30
N GLY A 215 13.90 -5.82 -24.69
CA GLY A 215 15.06 -5.28 -23.99
C GLY A 215 16.33 -6.10 -24.14
N ILE A 216 16.40 -7.02 -25.12
CA ILE A 216 17.65 -7.76 -25.43
C ILE A 216 18.63 -6.81 -26.12
N ASN A 217 18.15 -5.99 -27.05
CA ASN A 217 18.92 -4.93 -27.70
C ASN A 217 18.24 -3.57 -27.53
N TRP A 218 19.06 -2.55 -27.32
CA TRP A 218 18.64 -1.16 -27.22
C TRP A 218 19.37 -0.33 -28.27
N THR A 219 18.63 0.39 -29.10
CA THR A 219 19.17 1.20 -30.19
C THR A 219 18.80 2.67 -30.02
N PRO A 220 19.73 3.62 -30.23
CA PRO A 220 19.43 5.04 -30.10
C PRO A 220 18.44 5.48 -31.18
N ILE A 221 17.45 6.30 -30.78
CA ILE A 221 16.56 6.96 -31.72
C ILE A 221 17.31 8.09 -32.43
N SER A 222 17.26 8.11 -33.76
CA SER A 222 17.94 9.12 -34.55
C SER A 222 17.25 10.48 -34.38
N THR A 223 18.04 11.53 -34.10
CA THR A 223 17.54 12.91 -34.05
C THR A 223 16.90 13.39 -35.35
N ALA A 224 17.20 12.75 -36.49
CA ALA A 224 16.55 13.03 -37.77
C ALA A 224 15.07 12.62 -37.81
N THR A 225 14.62 11.79 -36.87
CA THR A 225 13.21 11.40 -36.71
C THR A 225 12.43 12.32 -35.76
N ILE A 226 13.12 13.28 -35.14
CA ILE A 226 12.54 14.27 -34.23
C ILE A 226 12.27 15.55 -35.01
N SER A 227 11.00 15.92 -35.14
CA SER A 227 10.58 17.21 -35.64
C SER A 227 10.53 18.24 -34.51
N GLY A 228 11.21 19.37 -34.68
CA GLY A 228 11.36 20.39 -33.63
C GLY A 228 12.74 20.37 -32.95
N PRO A 229 12.94 21.19 -31.91
CA PRO A 229 14.22 21.23 -31.18
C PRO A 229 14.39 19.97 -30.34
N THR A 230 15.56 19.32 -30.45
CA THR A 230 15.89 18.14 -29.64
C THR A 230 16.06 18.56 -28.16
N PRO A 231 15.37 17.91 -27.21
CA PRO A 231 15.63 18.14 -25.79
C PRO A 231 17.07 17.78 -25.41
N ASP A 232 17.62 18.39 -24.35
CA ASP A 232 18.97 18.04 -23.86
C ASP A 232 19.03 16.65 -23.21
N GLY A 233 17.88 16.12 -22.80
CA GLY A 233 17.71 14.81 -22.17
C GLY A 233 16.24 14.59 -21.80
N ILE A 234 15.92 13.38 -21.33
CA ILE A 234 14.55 12.97 -20.98
C ILE A 234 14.49 12.52 -19.52
N CYS A 235 13.80 13.29 -18.68
CA CYS A 235 13.64 12.97 -17.25
C CYS A 235 12.44 12.05 -16.97
N GLY A 236 11.38 12.13 -17.76
CA GLY A 236 10.19 11.29 -17.63
C GLY A 236 9.72 10.80 -18.99
N ILE A 237 9.24 9.56 -19.05
CA ILE A 237 8.68 8.96 -20.27
C ILE A 237 7.53 8.02 -19.91
N HIS A 238 6.44 8.09 -20.65
CA HIS A 238 5.26 7.24 -20.43
C HIS A 238 4.62 6.86 -21.77
N ALA A 239 4.26 5.58 -21.93
CA ALA A 239 3.65 5.09 -23.15
C ALA A 239 2.28 4.46 -22.89
N ILE A 240 1.34 4.73 -23.81
CA ILE A 240 -0.06 4.27 -23.78
C ILE A 240 -0.49 3.94 -25.19
N GLY A 241 -0.81 2.67 -25.43
CA GLY A 241 -1.04 2.18 -26.79
C GLY A 241 0.19 2.39 -27.66
N ASP A 242 0.03 2.99 -28.85
CA ASP A 242 1.15 3.36 -29.72
C ASP A 242 1.68 4.79 -29.47
N THR A 243 1.16 5.48 -28.45
CA THR A 243 1.57 6.85 -28.13
C THR A 243 2.60 6.86 -27.00
N ILE A 244 3.67 7.62 -27.16
CA ILE A 244 4.72 7.82 -26.17
C ILE A 244 4.85 9.30 -25.89
N HIS A 245 4.87 9.66 -24.61
CA HIS A 245 5.02 11.01 -24.10
C HIS A 245 6.31 11.11 -23.30
N GLY A 246 7.00 12.24 -23.39
CA GLY A 246 8.25 12.49 -22.68
C GLY A 246 8.37 13.93 -22.17
N ALA A 247 8.89 14.05 -20.94
CA ALA A 247 9.36 15.30 -20.38
C ALA A 247 10.85 15.48 -20.67
N GLY A 248 11.26 16.71 -20.95
CA GLY A 248 12.64 17.15 -21.07
C GLY A 248 13.45 16.97 -19.78
N ARG A 249 14.57 17.66 -19.66
CA ARG A 249 15.48 17.51 -18.52
C ARG A 249 15.29 18.63 -17.50
N TYR A 250 15.20 18.28 -16.22
CA TYR A 250 15.17 19.22 -15.09
C TYR A 250 16.21 20.36 -15.26
N ALA A 251 17.46 20.02 -15.55
CA ALA A 251 18.54 20.97 -15.84
C ALA A 251 18.82 21.09 -17.35
N GLY A 252 17.79 21.30 -18.18
CA GLY A 252 17.93 21.35 -19.65
C GLY A 252 16.76 21.98 -20.39
N GLY A 253 15.89 22.74 -19.70
CA GLY A 253 14.72 23.40 -20.28
C GLY A 253 13.44 22.57 -20.26
N ALA A 254 12.32 23.26 -20.38
CA ALA A 254 10.97 22.72 -20.46
C ALA A 254 10.68 22.26 -21.91
N TYR A 255 10.97 20.99 -22.18
CA TYR A 255 10.61 20.34 -23.44
C TYR A 255 9.53 19.27 -23.23
N TYR A 256 8.55 19.23 -24.13
CA TYR A 256 7.62 18.11 -24.25
C TYR A 256 7.88 17.41 -25.57
N ILE A 257 8.06 16.10 -25.56
CA ILE A 257 8.27 15.30 -26.77
C ILE A 257 7.26 14.16 -26.82
N SER A 258 6.73 13.86 -28.00
CA SER A 258 5.80 12.75 -28.18
C SER A 258 5.96 12.03 -29.50
N SER A 259 5.49 10.79 -29.55
CA SER A 259 5.32 9.97 -30.75
C SER A 259 3.93 9.35 -30.72
N THR A 260 3.25 9.28 -31.85
CA THR A 260 1.91 8.68 -31.99
C THR A 260 1.91 7.45 -32.90
N ASP A 261 3.11 7.02 -33.34
CA ASP A 261 3.31 5.95 -34.33
C ASP A 261 4.22 4.84 -33.80
N GLY A 262 4.23 4.62 -32.48
CA GLY A 262 5.04 3.60 -31.84
C GLY A 262 6.54 3.91 -31.92
N GLY A 263 6.92 5.18 -31.78
CA GLY A 263 8.30 5.63 -31.69
C GLY A 263 9.05 5.72 -33.03
N VAL A 264 8.35 5.66 -34.17
CA VAL A 264 8.95 5.76 -35.51
C VAL A 264 9.29 7.21 -35.84
N SER A 265 8.42 8.15 -35.49
CA SER A 265 8.65 9.58 -35.59
C SER A 265 8.21 10.31 -34.33
N TRP A 266 8.86 11.45 -34.05
CA TRP A 266 8.66 12.21 -32.82
C TRP A 266 8.43 13.69 -33.14
N VAL A 267 7.62 14.36 -32.32
CA VAL A 267 7.42 15.80 -32.33
C VAL A 267 7.86 16.34 -30.98
N SER A 268 8.78 17.30 -30.99
CA SER A 268 9.30 17.98 -29.82
C SER A 268 8.87 19.45 -29.80
N GLN A 269 8.39 19.90 -28.66
CA GLN A 269 7.97 21.27 -28.38
C GLN A 269 8.89 21.87 -27.31
N ASN A 270 9.35 23.10 -27.55
CA ASN A 270 10.07 23.89 -26.56
C ASN A 270 9.09 24.87 -25.91
N LEU A 271 8.92 24.76 -24.59
CA LEU A 271 8.01 25.57 -23.79
C LEU A 271 8.77 26.50 -22.81
N ASN A 272 10.04 26.80 -23.10
CA ASN A 272 10.91 27.64 -22.26
C ASN A 272 10.45 29.10 -22.11
N THR A 273 9.40 29.52 -22.83
CA THR A 273 8.85 30.88 -22.70
C THR A 273 8.09 31.03 -21.39
N ASP A 274 7.40 29.96 -20.96
CA ASP A 274 6.50 29.99 -19.80
C ASP A 274 6.99 29.08 -18.65
N PHE A 275 7.95 28.18 -18.93
CA PHE A 275 8.41 27.17 -17.98
C PHE A 275 9.95 27.01 -18.01
N ASN A 276 10.55 26.66 -16.87
CA ASN A 276 12.00 26.46 -16.77
C ASN A 276 12.42 25.01 -17.00
N ALA A 277 11.61 24.05 -16.55
CA ALA A 277 11.99 22.65 -16.53
C ALA A 277 10.78 21.71 -16.46
N PHE A 278 10.89 20.52 -17.04
CA PHE A 278 9.98 19.40 -16.79
C PHE A 278 10.72 18.19 -16.23
N VAL A 279 10.02 17.37 -15.43
CA VAL A 279 10.62 16.29 -14.64
C VAL A 279 9.95 14.94 -14.89
N ASP A 280 8.62 14.86 -14.84
CA ASP A 280 7.88 13.61 -14.97
C ASP A 280 6.63 13.77 -15.83
N VAL A 281 6.15 12.68 -16.42
CA VAL A 281 4.91 12.63 -17.22
C VAL A 281 4.08 11.41 -16.85
N LEU A 282 2.77 11.61 -16.79
CA LEU A 282 1.78 10.55 -16.59
C LEU A 282 0.60 10.81 -17.49
N PHE A 283 0.14 9.80 -18.22
CA PHE A 283 -1.02 9.91 -19.10
C PHE A 283 -2.01 8.79 -18.76
N PHE A 284 -3.30 9.00 -19.01
CA PHE A 284 -4.35 7.97 -18.85
C PHE A 284 -4.89 7.51 -20.21
N THR A 285 -4.86 8.42 -21.17
CA THR A 285 -5.18 8.18 -22.57
C THR A 285 -4.09 8.82 -23.42
N PRO A 286 -4.04 8.55 -24.75
CA PRO A 286 -3.13 9.26 -25.63
C PRO A 286 -3.26 10.79 -25.61
N ASP A 287 -4.42 11.31 -25.18
CA ASP A 287 -4.73 12.74 -25.22
C ASP A 287 -4.77 13.40 -23.83
N GLU A 288 -5.00 12.63 -22.76
CA GLU A 288 -5.21 13.15 -21.40
C GLU A 288 -4.10 12.74 -20.44
N GLY A 289 -3.47 13.73 -19.80
CA GLY A 289 -2.34 13.49 -18.91
C GLY A 289 -1.79 14.73 -18.22
N TYR A 290 -0.78 14.49 -17.39
CA TYR A 290 -0.09 15.47 -16.56
C TYR A 290 1.41 15.48 -16.87
N ILE A 291 2.02 16.67 -16.74
CA ILE A 291 3.47 16.86 -16.73
C ILE A 291 3.85 17.72 -15.52
N THR A 292 4.93 17.33 -14.85
CA THR A 292 5.44 18.04 -13.67
C THR A 292 6.68 18.85 -14.00
N GLY A 293 6.92 19.94 -13.27
CA GLY A 293 8.09 20.77 -13.51
C GLY A 293 8.16 22.02 -12.66
N ALA A 294 8.82 23.03 -13.23
CA ALA A 294 8.93 24.38 -12.70
C ALA A 294 8.52 25.42 -13.74
N ASP A 295 7.80 26.44 -13.32
CA ASP A 295 7.47 27.60 -14.14
C ASP A 295 8.66 28.55 -14.35
N ASP A 296 8.45 29.65 -15.08
CA ASP A 296 9.48 30.66 -15.36
C ASP A 296 10.01 31.38 -14.10
N SER A 297 9.23 31.37 -13.02
CA SER A 297 9.57 31.90 -11.69
C SER A 297 10.30 30.87 -10.82
N ASN A 298 10.49 29.65 -11.34
CA ASN A 298 11.10 28.51 -10.67
C ASN A 298 10.25 28.01 -9.48
N ASP A 299 8.94 28.23 -9.56
CA ASP A 299 7.93 27.65 -8.68
C ASP A 299 7.40 26.34 -9.30
N ALA A 300 7.09 25.37 -8.44
CA ALA A 300 6.62 24.05 -8.83
C ALA A 300 5.29 24.17 -9.57
N VAL A 301 5.20 23.53 -10.75
CA VAL A 301 3.98 23.53 -11.57
C VAL A 301 3.59 22.11 -11.97
N LEU A 302 2.30 21.80 -11.78
CA LEU A 302 1.65 20.62 -12.33
C LEU A 302 0.74 21.07 -13.45
N LEU A 303 1.01 20.60 -14.66
CA LEU A 303 0.23 20.93 -15.85
C LEU A 303 -0.63 19.74 -16.27
N HIS A 304 -1.79 20.02 -16.83
CA HIS A 304 -2.76 19.06 -17.36
C HIS A 304 -3.03 19.33 -18.85
N THR A 305 -3.16 18.27 -19.63
CA THR A 305 -3.55 18.33 -21.05
C THR A 305 -4.73 17.39 -21.30
N THR A 306 -5.54 17.74 -22.29
CA THR A 306 -6.66 16.93 -22.81
C THR A 306 -6.60 16.76 -24.34
N ASP A 307 -5.49 17.18 -24.95
CA ASP A 307 -5.26 17.18 -26.39
C ASP A 307 -3.86 16.66 -26.78
N GLY A 308 -3.31 15.74 -25.99
CA GLY A 308 -2.06 15.04 -26.28
C GLY A 308 -0.83 15.93 -26.10
N GLY A 309 -0.93 16.96 -25.25
CA GLY A 309 0.12 17.94 -25.02
C GLY A 309 0.28 18.96 -26.14
N ALA A 310 -0.75 19.16 -26.96
CA ALA A 310 -0.78 20.30 -27.87
C ALA A 310 -0.98 21.61 -27.10
N ASN A 311 -1.76 21.58 -26.02
CA ASN A 311 -1.92 22.66 -25.06
C ASN A 311 -1.85 22.12 -23.62
N TRP A 312 -1.41 22.98 -22.71
CA TRP A 312 -1.25 22.68 -21.29
C TRP A 312 -1.94 23.74 -20.44
N ALA A 313 -2.73 23.29 -19.46
CA ALA A 313 -3.35 24.14 -18.45
C ALA A 313 -2.69 23.88 -17.08
N ILE A 314 -2.53 24.93 -16.27
CA ILE A 314 -2.03 24.78 -14.90
C ILE A 314 -3.12 24.11 -14.05
N ALA A 315 -2.80 22.96 -13.47
CA ALA A 315 -3.66 22.26 -12.52
C ALA A 315 -3.44 22.77 -11.09
N THR A 316 -2.18 22.93 -10.68
CA THR A 316 -1.80 23.53 -9.40
C THR A 316 -0.34 24.01 -9.41
N THR A 317 -0.01 24.91 -8.48
CA THR A 317 1.35 25.41 -8.25
C THR A 317 1.71 25.36 -6.77
N SER A 318 3.01 25.45 -6.46
CA SER A 318 3.54 25.55 -5.10
C SER A 318 4.82 26.38 -5.10
N ASN A 319 5.18 27.01 -3.98
CA ASN A 319 6.45 27.75 -3.84
C ASN A 319 7.66 26.81 -3.67
N ALA A 320 7.49 25.50 -3.88
CA ALA A 320 8.61 24.57 -4.02
C ALA A 320 9.29 24.81 -5.38
N TYR A 321 10.48 24.27 -5.59
CA TYR A 321 11.12 24.48 -6.88
C TYR A 321 10.53 23.62 -7.99
N HIS A 322 10.11 22.39 -7.69
CA HIS A 322 9.54 21.48 -8.69
C HIS A 322 8.46 20.60 -8.06
N TYR A 323 7.46 20.22 -8.85
CA TYR A 323 6.81 18.93 -8.62
C TYR A 323 7.66 17.84 -9.26
N TRP A 324 8.08 16.85 -8.49
CA TRP A 324 9.08 15.88 -8.95
C TRP A 324 8.49 14.59 -9.50
N LYS A 325 7.40 14.11 -8.89
CA LYS A 325 6.66 12.91 -9.30
C LYS A 325 5.17 13.16 -9.20
N VAL A 326 4.42 12.52 -10.08
CA VAL A 326 2.95 12.50 -10.08
C VAL A 326 2.46 11.05 -10.22
N GLY A 327 1.35 10.73 -9.57
CA GLY A 327 0.75 9.40 -9.62
C GLY A 327 -0.73 9.43 -9.29
N PHE A 328 -1.44 8.37 -9.67
CA PHE A 328 -2.85 8.15 -9.32
C PHE A 328 -3.01 6.72 -8.80
N ALA A 329 -3.63 6.58 -7.63
CA ALA A 329 -3.92 5.26 -7.05
C ALA A 329 -5.30 4.74 -7.48
N SER A 330 -6.21 5.67 -7.84
CA SER A 330 -7.53 5.40 -8.39
C SER A 330 -7.90 6.46 -9.44
N ALA A 331 -9.05 6.33 -10.09
CA ALA A 331 -9.51 7.33 -11.06
C ALA A 331 -9.81 8.70 -10.42
N THR A 332 -10.04 8.73 -9.10
CA THR A 332 -10.37 9.96 -8.37
C THR A 332 -9.22 10.46 -7.51
N PHE A 333 -8.34 9.57 -7.04
CA PHE A 333 -7.24 9.90 -6.15
C PHE A 333 -5.90 9.97 -6.87
N GLY A 334 -5.36 11.19 -6.91
CA GLY A 334 -4.07 11.53 -7.49
C GLY A 334 -3.22 12.32 -6.52
N TYR A 335 -1.91 12.29 -6.73
CA TYR A 335 -0.93 12.91 -5.85
C TYR A 335 0.31 13.37 -6.62
N ALA A 336 0.97 14.41 -6.11
CA ALA A 336 2.29 14.84 -6.58
C ALA A 336 3.13 15.38 -5.42
N VAL A 337 4.45 15.25 -5.50
CA VAL A 337 5.35 15.64 -4.40
C VAL A 337 6.23 16.83 -4.78
N CYS A 338 6.39 17.77 -3.85
CA CYS A 338 7.27 18.92 -4.01
C CYS A 338 8.72 18.51 -3.73
N TRP A 339 9.63 18.97 -4.58
CA TRP A 339 11.07 18.83 -4.40
C TRP A 339 11.73 20.19 -4.22
N SER A 340 12.50 20.30 -3.13
CA SER A 340 13.31 21.46 -2.77
C SER A 340 12.54 22.79 -2.65
N GLY A 341 13.25 23.84 -2.23
CA GLY A 341 12.68 25.17 -2.01
C GLY A 341 11.78 25.31 -0.76
N PRO A 342 11.11 26.46 -0.61
CA PRO A 342 10.27 26.81 0.54
C PRO A 342 9.24 25.77 0.96
N ASP A 343 8.56 25.15 -0.02
CA ASP A 343 7.50 24.15 0.20
C ASP A 343 7.99 22.70 -0.01
N SER A 344 9.30 22.43 0.13
CA SER A 344 9.91 21.09 -0.04
C SER A 344 9.33 19.99 0.84
N ASN A 345 8.64 20.35 1.93
CA ASN A 345 7.98 19.42 2.84
C ASN A 345 6.50 19.16 2.49
N LYS A 346 6.06 19.59 1.31
CA LYS A 346 4.69 19.44 0.85
C LYS A 346 4.53 18.36 -0.21
N TRP A 347 3.29 17.91 -0.32
CA TRP A 347 2.76 17.17 -1.45
C TRP A 347 1.34 17.68 -1.71
N VAL A 348 0.79 17.39 -2.87
CA VAL A 348 -0.59 17.73 -3.21
C VAL A 348 -1.36 16.45 -3.48
N GLN A 349 -2.66 16.51 -3.22
CA GLN A 349 -3.60 15.44 -3.55
C GLN A 349 -4.86 15.98 -4.20
N THR A 350 -5.49 15.14 -5.01
CA THR A 350 -6.84 15.30 -5.53
C THR A 350 -7.70 14.12 -5.11
N TYR A 351 -9.00 14.36 -4.93
CA TYR A 351 -10.01 13.32 -4.72
C TYR A 351 -11.14 13.35 -5.75
N ASP A 352 -11.03 14.19 -6.79
CA ASP A 352 -12.04 14.40 -7.83
C ASP A 352 -11.50 14.18 -9.25
N GLY A 353 -10.43 13.39 -9.36
CA GLY A 353 -9.78 13.10 -10.65
C GLY A 353 -8.89 14.23 -11.17
N GLY A 354 -8.57 15.22 -10.32
CA GLY A 354 -7.62 16.29 -10.63
C GLY A 354 -8.26 17.59 -11.07
N GLN A 355 -9.56 17.76 -10.81
CA GLN A 355 -10.27 19.03 -10.96
C GLN A 355 -9.85 20.01 -9.85
N THR A 356 -9.60 19.51 -8.64
CA THR A 356 -9.07 20.30 -7.53
C THR A 356 -7.91 19.60 -6.83
N TRP A 357 -6.91 20.38 -6.44
CA TRP A 357 -5.71 19.90 -5.75
C TRP A 357 -5.56 20.62 -4.41
N THR A 358 -5.18 19.88 -3.37
CA THR A 358 -5.02 20.39 -2.01
C THR A 358 -3.64 20.09 -1.47
N ASP A 359 -2.96 21.12 -0.97
CA ASP A 359 -1.69 21.01 -0.26
C ASP A 359 -1.81 20.16 1.01
N ARG A 360 -0.82 19.30 1.21
CA ARG A 360 -0.58 18.53 2.43
C ARG A 360 0.89 18.63 2.81
N VAL A 361 1.17 18.36 4.08
CA VAL A 361 2.53 18.39 4.64
C VAL A 361 2.85 16.99 5.14
N PHE A 362 4.07 16.53 4.91
CA PHE A 362 4.59 15.33 5.55
C PHE A 362 5.56 15.71 6.67
N ALA A 363 6.82 16.02 6.36
CA ALA A 363 7.84 16.37 7.35
C ALA A 363 8.90 17.32 6.77
N GLY A 364 9.41 18.23 7.59
CA GLY A 364 10.46 19.17 7.19
C GLY A 364 11.86 18.55 7.18
N GLY A 365 12.71 18.97 6.23
CA GLY A 365 14.12 18.57 6.15
C GLY A 365 14.40 17.25 5.44
N TYR A 366 13.45 16.74 4.68
CA TYR A 366 13.56 15.54 3.85
C TYR A 366 13.36 15.93 2.38
N GLU A 367 14.30 15.55 1.52
CA GLU A 367 14.29 15.93 0.10
C GLU A 367 13.52 14.88 -0.72
N ALA A 368 12.20 15.03 -0.73
CA ALA A 368 11.32 14.08 -1.39
C ALA A 368 11.45 14.11 -2.92
N ASN A 369 11.74 12.96 -3.50
CA ASN A 369 11.82 12.74 -4.94
C ASN A 369 11.02 11.49 -5.40
N GLY A 370 10.40 10.78 -4.46
CA GLY A 370 9.49 9.66 -4.72
C GLY A 370 8.18 9.84 -3.97
N ILE A 371 7.06 9.50 -4.60
CA ILE A 371 5.76 9.40 -3.94
C ILE A 371 4.94 8.29 -4.60
N GLY A 372 4.20 7.53 -3.81
CA GLY A 372 3.35 6.45 -4.31
C GLY A 372 2.31 6.06 -3.30
N PHE A 373 1.12 5.69 -3.77
CA PHE A 373 0.05 5.18 -2.91
C PHE A 373 -0.45 3.84 -3.46
N LEU A 374 -0.73 2.92 -2.53
CA LEU A 374 -1.48 1.69 -2.84
C LEU A 374 -2.96 2.02 -3.02
N ASN A 375 -3.48 2.90 -2.16
CA ASN A 375 -4.85 3.41 -2.16
C ASN A 375 -4.87 4.77 -1.41
N GLU A 376 -6.04 5.34 -1.21
CA GLU A 376 -6.29 6.63 -0.57
C GLU A 376 -5.83 6.69 0.89
N GLN A 377 -5.53 5.56 1.54
CA GLN A 377 -5.10 5.48 2.93
C GLN A 377 -3.61 5.13 3.06
N ILE A 378 -3.12 4.19 2.26
CA ILE A 378 -1.78 3.61 2.36
C ILE A 378 -0.88 4.19 1.27
N GLY A 379 0.18 4.88 1.68
CA GLY A 379 1.13 5.46 0.75
C GLY A 379 2.47 5.79 1.38
N TRP A 380 3.38 6.23 0.52
CA TRP A 380 4.79 6.41 0.85
C TRP A 380 5.38 7.64 0.17
N ILE A 381 6.33 8.26 0.85
CA ILE A 381 7.20 9.29 0.30
C ILE A 381 8.64 8.80 0.44
N GLY A 382 9.33 8.78 -0.69
CA GLY A 382 10.73 8.42 -0.84
C GLY A 382 11.57 9.63 -1.19
N GLY A 383 12.88 9.47 -1.04
CA GLY A 383 13.85 10.56 -1.03
C GLY A 383 15.25 10.07 -1.36
N HIS A 384 16.21 10.97 -1.22
CA HIS A 384 17.64 10.64 -1.26
C HIS A 384 18.15 10.04 0.05
N GLU A 385 17.32 10.06 1.08
CA GLU A 385 17.59 9.56 2.40
C GLU A 385 17.48 8.03 2.47
N ASP A 386 18.16 7.46 3.47
CA ASP A 386 18.15 6.01 3.74
C ASP A 386 16.81 5.49 4.27
N THR A 387 15.85 6.38 4.51
CA THR A 387 14.56 6.09 5.15
C THR A 387 13.41 6.53 4.26
N THR A 388 12.26 5.86 4.41
CA THR A 388 11.01 6.13 3.69
C THR A 388 9.94 6.59 4.67
N TYR A 389 9.09 7.54 4.26
CA TYR A 389 7.88 7.87 5.01
C TYR A 389 6.72 6.98 4.58
N GLU A 390 5.95 6.50 5.54
CA GLU A 390 4.72 5.75 5.33
C GLU A 390 3.54 6.47 5.97
N THR A 391 2.41 6.49 5.27
CA THR A 391 1.11 6.82 5.84
C THR A 391 0.17 5.64 5.72
N LEU A 392 -0.68 5.47 6.73
CA LEU A 392 -1.77 4.50 6.77
C LEU A 392 -3.14 5.21 6.93
N ASP A 393 -3.16 6.53 6.80
CA ASP A 393 -4.33 7.38 7.02
C ASP A 393 -4.49 8.48 5.96
N GLY A 394 -3.98 8.24 4.74
CA GLY A 394 -4.13 9.16 3.60
C GLY A 394 -3.28 10.42 3.72
N GLY A 395 -2.18 10.32 4.47
CA GLY A 395 -1.21 11.38 4.71
C GLY A 395 -1.67 12.42 5.72
N ASP A 396 -2.64 12.10 6.57
CA ASP A 396 -2.94 12.89 7.77
C ASP A 396 -1.79 12.76 8.81
N SER A 397 -1.14 11.59 8.85
CA SER A 397 0.09 11.37 9.58
C SER A 397 1.09 10.52 8.78
N TRP A 398 2.38 10.74 9.05
CA TRP A 398 3.49 10.07 8.39
C TRP A 398 4.45 9.47 9.43
N ASN A 399 4.87 8.23 9.19
CA ASN A 399 5.77 7.47 10.02
C ASN A 399 7.06 7.24 9.25
N LEU A 400 8.21 7.55 9.87
CA LEU A 400 9.48 7.18 9.28
C LEU A 400 9.71 5.68 9.46
N MET A 401 10.08 5.02 8.38
CA MET A 401 10.50 3.63 8.37
C MET A 401 11.78 3.48 7.55
N GLN A 402 12.40 2.32 7.66
CA GLN A 402 13.53 1.94 6.83
C GLN A 402 13.28 0.52 6.34
N ILE A 403 13.16 0.36 5.03
CA ILE A 403 12.94 -0.95 4.41
C ILE A 403 14.26 -1.72 4.39
N ASP A 404 15.34 -1.03 4.03
CA ASP A 404 16.65 -1.60 3.81
C ASP A 404 17.67 -1.13 4.85
N THR A 405 17.90 -1.98 5.85
CA THR A 405 18.88 -1.68 6.91
C THR A 405 20.33 -1.85 6.48
N VAL A 406 20.60 -2.32 5.26
CA VAL A 406 21.97 -2.60 4.77
C VAL A 406 22.47 -1.49 3.85
N TYR A 407 21.65 -1.12 2.87
CA TYR A 407 22.03 -0.14 1.85
C TYR A 407 21.26 1.18 1.94
N GLY A 408 20.24 1.28 2.81
CA GLY A 408 19.31 2.40 2.82
C GLY A 408 18.28 2.29 1.70
N ASP A 409 17.21 3.07 1.82
CA ASP A 409 16.07 3.03 0.90
C ASP A 409 16.34 3.81 -0.39
N GLY A 410 16.57 5.13 -0.31
CA GLY A 410 16.90 5.98 -1.46
C GLY A 410 15.83 5.94 -2.57
N ILE A 411 14.54 5.83 -2.21
CA ILE A 411 13.47 5.51 -3.16
C ILE A 411 13.11 6.69 -4.07
N ASN A 412 13.28 6.51 -5.38
CA ASN A 412 12.89 7.50 -6.39
C ASN A 412 11.55 7.19 -7.06
N LYS A 413 11.11 5.92 -7.10
CA LYS A 413 9.82 5.55 -7.72
C LYS A 413 9.12 4.43 -6.96
N PHE A 414 7.81 4.60 -6.82
CA PHE A 414 6.86 3.56 -6.47
C PHE A 414 5.99 3.25 -7.69
N LEU A 415 5.69 1.97 -7.89
CA LEU A 415 4.84 1.47 -8.97
C LEU A 415 3.78 0.56 -8.37
N ARG A 416 2.54 1.06 -8.33
CA ARG A 416 1.38 0.26 -7.97
C ARG A 416 1.04 -0.70 -9.12
N ILE A 417 0.95 -1.99 -8.81
CA ILE A 417 0.55 -3.05 -9.75
C ILE A 417 -0.91 -3.45 -9.52
N SER A 418 -1.33 -3.53 -8.26
CA SER A 418 -2.70 -3.88 -7.87
C SER A 418 -3.06 -3.25 -6.51
N ASP A 419 -4.25 -3.55 -6.00
CA ASP A 419 -4.71 -3.18 -4.65
C ASP A 419 -3.91 -3.85 -3.51
N THR A 420 -3.00 -4.77 -3.82
CA THR A 420 -2.20 -5.50 -2.82
C THR A 420 -0.73 -5.61 -3.19
N LEU A 421 -0.27 -4.90 -4.22
CA LEU A 421 1.09 -5.03 -4.72
C LEU A 421 1.65 -3.70 -5.22
N VAL A 422 2.76 -3.29 -4.61
CA VAL A 422 3.58 -2.15 -5.05
C VAL A 422 5.03 -2.60 -5.17
N TYR A 423 5.71 -2.19 -6.24
CA TYR A 423 7.16 -2.25 -6.32
C TYR A 423 7.74 -0.86 -6.09
N ALA A 424 8.91 -0.78 -5.48
CA ALA A 424 9.65 0.46 -5.39
C ALA A 424 11.10 0.26 -5.83
N VAL A 425 11.70 1.33 -6.35
CA VAL A 425 13.10 1.34 -6.76
C VAL A 425 13.83 2.48 -6.07
N GLY A 426 14.96 2.13 -5.46
CA GLY A 426 15.90 3.02 -4.81
C GLY A 426 17.29 2.42 -4.88
N ASN A 427 18.00 2.31 -3.76
CA ASN A 427 19.33 1.68 -3.73
C ASN A 427 19.27 0.20 -4.14
N ARG A 428 18.14 -0.45 -3.83
CA ARG A 428 17.73 -1.79 -4.30
C ARG A 428 16.30 -1.76 -4.83
N ILE A 429 15.72 -2.94 -5.03
CA ILE A 429 14.33 -3.12 -5.46
C ILE A 429 13.56 -3.66 -4.26
N TYR A 430 12.41 -3.06 -3.99
CA TYR A 430 11.54 -3.37 -2.86
C TYR A 430 10.17 -3.78 -3.36
N LYS A 431 9.50 -4.64 -2.59
CA LYS A 431 8.16 -5.13 -2.89
C LYS A 431 7.30 -5.00 -1.64
N TYR A 432 6.12 -4.43 -1.81
CA TYR A 432 5.08 -4.36 -0.79
C TYR A 432 3.97 -5.32 -1.18
N ALA A 433 3.81 -6.40 -0.43
CA ALA A 433 2.85 -7.47 -0.73
C ALA A 433 2.42 -8.20 0.55
N ASP A 434 1.49 -9.15 0.40
CA ASP A 434 1.13 -10.06 1.49
C ASP A 434 2.28 -11.01 1.81
N HIS A 435 2.66 -11.05 3.09
CA HIS A 435 3.72 -11.89 3.61
C HIS A 435 3.22 -12.71 4.80
N SER A 436 2.09 -13.40 4.70
CA SER A 436 1.54 -14.33 5.71
C SER A 436 2.53 -15.43 6.17
N ASN A 437 3.50 -14.98 6.98
CA ASN A 437 4.47 -15.59 7.90
C ASN A 437 5.33 -14.44 8.47
N PRO A 438 5.05 -13.95 9.69
CA PRO A 438 5.64 -12.70 10.16
C PRO A 438 7.11 -12.87 10.57
N ILE A 439 7.99 -12.05 9.96
CA ILE A 439 9.17 -11.58 10.69
C ILE A 439 8.64 -10.56 11.70
N THR A 440 8.67 -10.90 12.98
CA THR A 440 8.37 -9.97 14.08
C THR A 440 9.34 -8.78 14.02
N MET A 441 8.91 -7.70 13.39
CA MET A 441 9.37 -6.36 13.75
C MET A 441 8.62 -5.96 15.02
N ASN A 442 9.35 -5.52 16.04
CA ASN A 442 8.77 -4.82 17.17
C ASN A 442 8.13 -3.54 16.65
N LEU A 443 6.85 -3.59 16.29
CA LEU A 443 6.06 -2.40 16.01
C LEU A 443 6.01 -1.58 17.31
N PRO A 444 6.29 -0.27 17.28
CA PRO A 444 5.90 0.60 18.40
C PRO A 444 4.38 0.44 18.61
N GLU A 445 3.92 0.49 19.87
CA GLU A 445 2.49 0.43 20.24
C GLU A 445 1.63 1.22 19.26
N SER A 446 0.48 0.65 18.88
CA SER A 446 -0.43 1.20 17.87
C SER A 446 -0.62 2.71 18.04
N LYS A 447 -0.19 3.50 17.05
CA LYS A 447 -0.40 4.96 17.02
C LYS A 447 -1.88 5.34 16.93
N PHE A 448 -2.75 4.37 16.61
CA PHE A 448 -4.19 4.51 16.52
C PHE A 448 -4.85 3.79 17.70
N ASP A 449 -5.67 4.53 18.45
CA ASP A 449 -6.48 4.01 19.57
C ASP A 449 -7.91 3.88 19.09
N ASN A 450 -8.31 2.71 18.62
CA ASN A 450 -9.62 2.52 18.01
C ASN A 450 -10.72 2.16 19.02
N SER A 451 -10.38 2.07 20.31
CA SER A 451 -11.28 1.54 21.35
C SER A 451 -12.48 2.44 21.66
N LEU A 452 -12.38 3.74 21.36
CA LEU A 452 -13.41 4.74 21.67
C LEU A 452 -14.13 5.30 20.44
N CYS A 453 -13.59 5.08 19.24
CA CYS A 453 -14.21 5.50 17.99
C CYS A 453 -15.01 4.32 17.43
N THR A 454 -16.29 4.54 17.19
CA THR A 454 -17.17 3.55 16.57
C THR A 454 -17.59 4.05 15.19
N LEU A 455 -17.85 3.12 14.28
CA LEU A 455 -18.45 3.39 12.98
C LEU A 455 -19.39 2.20 12.69
N ALA A 456 -20.63 2.46 12.27
CA ALA A 456 -21.63 1.45 11.96
C ALA A 456 -22.62 1.97 10.90
N ALA A 457 -23.24 1.06 10.15
CA ALA A 457 -24.33 1.36 9.22
C ALA A 457 -25.60 0.66 9.71
N THR A 458 -26.68 1.40 9.93
CA THR A 458 -27.90 0.87 10.60
C THR A 458 -28.84 0.11 9.67
N ALA A 459 -28.82 0.44 8.38
CA ALA A 459 -29.55 -0.29 7.34
C ALA A 459 -28.54 -1.00 6.44
N ASN A 460 -28.26 -2.26 6.74
CA ASN A 460 -27.32 -3.09 5.98
C ASN A 460 -27.94 -4.48 5.73
N PRO A 461 -28.36 -4.82 4.49
CA PRO A 461 -28.27 -4.02 3.28
C PRO A 461 -29.33 -2.90 3.23
N SER A 462 -28.95 -1.71 2.77
CA SER A 462 -29.84 -0.53 2.64
C SER A 462 -30.70 -0.60 1.38
N SER A 463 -31.98 -0.23 1.45
CA SER A 463 -32.88 -0.23 0.30
C SER A 463 -32.67 0.97 -0.64
N GLU A 464 -32.33 2.13 -0.08
CA GLU A 464 -32.02 3.37 -0.81
C GLU A 464 -30.97 4.23 -0.10
N SER A 465 -31.11 4.37 1.23
CA SER A 465 -30.19 5.09 2.12
C SER A 465 -29.84 4.26 3.36
N THR A 466 -28.71 4.58 4.00
CA THR A 466 -28.29 4.02 5.29
C THR A 466 -27.86 5.14 6.22
N THR A 467 -28.14 5.00 7.52
CA THR A 467 -27.56 5.89 8.53
C THR A 467 -26.19 5.36 8.91
N ILE A 468 -25.18 6.19 8.77
CA ILE A 468 -23.84 5.96 9.30
C ILE A 468 -23.79 6.54 10.72
N GLU A 469 -23.71 5.67 11.72
CA GLU A 469 -23.57 6.03 13.13
C GLU A 469 -22.10 5.94 13.53
N TYR A 470 -21.62 6.94 14.27
CA TYR A 470 -20.22 6.97 14.68
C TYR A 470 -19.99 7.73 15.98
N THR A 471 -18.91 7.40 16.67
CA THR A 471 -18.50 8.09 17.91
C THR A 471 -17.24 8.89 17.66
N VAL A 472 -17.29 10.17 18.01
CA VAL A 472 -16.15 11.09 18.03
C VAL A 472 -15.58 11.10 19.45
N PRO A 473 -14.40 10.52 19.70
CA PRO A 473 -13.91 10.35 21.07
C PRO A 473 -13.49 11.67 21.73
N GLU A 474 -12.93 12.58 20.93
CA GLU A 474 -12.51 13.91 21.35
C GLU A 474 -12.90 14.91 20.27
N ALA A 475 -13.21 16.15 20.66
CA ALA A 475 -13.57 17.19 19.72
C ALA A 475 -12.44 17.41 18.71
N GLY A 476 -12.76 17.40 17.41
CA GLY A 476 -11.79 17.51 16.35
C GLY A 476 -12.42 17.46 14.98
N HIS A 477 -11.57 17.58 13.95
CA HIS A 477 -12.00 17.49 12.57
C HIS A 477 -12.33 16.03 12.22
N VAL A 478 -13.58 15.78 11.85
CA VAL A 478 -14.08 14.46 11.49
C VAL A 478 -14.22 14.38 9.98
N ARG A 479 -13.62 13.35 9.38
CA ARG A 479 -13.81 12.99 7.99
C ARG A 479 -14.45 11.61 7.90
N ILE A 480 -15.56 11.48 7.19
CA ILE A 480 -16.14 10.19 6.83
C ILE A 480 -16.20 10.08 5.32
N THR A 481 -15.46 9.11 4.78
CA THR A 481 -15.36 8.84 3.36
C THR A 481 -16.06 7.51 3.07
N VAL A 482 -17.02 7.52 2.14
CA VAL A 482 -17.57 6.31 1.55
C VAL A 482 -16.76 5.98 0.30
N TYR A 483 -16.38 4.71 0.12
CA TYR A 483 -15.57 4.24 -1.00
C TYR A 483 -15.99 2.84 -1.44
N ILE A 484 -15.59 2.44 -2.63
CA ILE A 484 -15.77 1.08 -3.15
C ILE A 484 -14.47 0.27 -2.98
N ARG A 485 -14.55 -1.06 -3.08
CA ARG A 485 -13.35 -1.92 -3.04
C ARG A 485 -12.38 -1.48 -4.15
N GLY A 486 -11.12 -1.23 -3.78
CA GLY A 486 -10.12 -0.64 -4.68
C GLY A 486 -9.95 0.88 -4.53
N GLY A 487 -10.54 1.46 -3.47
CA GLY A 487 -10.16 2.78 -2.95
C GLY A 487 -10.92 3.97 -3.54
N LEU A 488 -11.50 3.84 -4.74
CA LEU A 488 -12.28 4.89 -5.40
C LEU A 488 -13.30 5.52 -4.42
N ILE A 489 -13.09 6.80 -4.13
CA ILE A 489 -14.00 7.56 -3.27
C ILE A 489 -15.35 7.64 -3.96
N TYR A 490 -16.33 7.10 -3.26
CA TYR A 490 -17.72 7.14 -3.67
C TYR A 490 -18.37 8.45 -3.23
N ASP A 491 -18.13 8.86 -1.99
CA ASP A 491 -18.62 10.13 -1.44
C ASP A 491 -17.82 10.55 -0.19
N ARG A 492 -17.85 11.84 0.17
CA ARG A 492 -17.34 12.35 1.45
C ARG A 492 -18.48 12.96 2.24
N ILE A 493 -19.08 12.13 3.09
CA ILE A 493 -20.34 12.45 3.77
C ILE A 493 -20.15 13.30 5.03
N VAL A 494 -18.94 13.35 5.59
CA VAL A 494 -18.57 14.26 6.70
C VAL A 494 -17.15 14.78 6.45
N ASP A 495 -16.92 16.08 6.61
CA ASP A 495 -15.60 16.75 6.57
C ASP A 495 -15.69 18.08 7.34
N GLU A 496 -15.92 18.00 8.65
CA GLU A 496 -16.19 19.15 9.51
C GLU A 496 -15.70 18.94 10.96
N ASP A 497 -15.55 20.04 11.70
CA ASP A 497 -15.22 19.97 13.13
C ASP A 497 -16.44 19.54 13.95
N GLN A 498 -16.30 18.46 14.71
CA GLN A 498 -17.37 17.94 15.56
C GLN A 498 -16.90 17.84 17.02
N ILE A 499 -17.85 18.01 17.93
CA ILE A 499 -17.61 17.81 19.36
C ILE A 499 -17.56 16.31 19.70
N ALA A 500 -16.96 15.96 20.84
CA ALA A 500 -16.98 14.60 21.33
C ALA A 500 -18.42 14.10 21.58
N GLY A 501 -18.71 12.87 21.18
CA GLY A 501 -20.03 12.25 21.34
C GLY A 501 -20.42 11.34 20.19
N ALA A 502 -21.64 10.81 20.26
CA ALA A 502 -22.25 10.03 19.19
C ALA A 502 -22.88 10.96 18.13
N HIS A 503 -22.68 10.62 16.87
CA HIS A 503 -23.16 11.36 15.70
C HIS A 503 -23.73 10.39 14.67
N THR A 504 -24.53 10.94 13.76
CA THR A 504 -25.17 10.17 12.68
C THR A 504 -25.19 11.00 11.41
N VAL A 505 -24.96 10.37 10.26
CA VAL A 505 -25.14 10.99 8.95
C VAL A 505 -25.89 10.04 8.03
N GLU A 506 -26.84 10.57 7.25
CA GLU A 506 -27.54 9.79 6.22
C GLU A 506 -26.71 9.72 4.95
N PHE A 507 -26.49 8.51 4.44
CA PHE A 507 -25.84 8.29 3.16
C PHE A 507 -26.83 7.64 2.18
N THR A 508 -26.88 8.15 0.95
CA THR A 508 -27.72 7.61 -0.13
C THR A 508 -26.82 7.25 -1.30
N ALA A 509 -26.78 5.97 -1.68
CA ALA A 509 -26.04 5.55 -2.86
C ALA A 509 -26.61 6.22 -4.13
N HIS A 510 -25.75 6.71 -5.00
CA HIS A 510 -26.15 7.37 -6.25
C HIS A 510 -26.30 6.39 -7.43
N ASP A 511 -25.88 5.13 -7.26
CA ASP A 511 -25.94 4.08 -8.27
C ASP A 511 -26.19 2.68 -7.66
N ASP A 512 -26.13 1.65 -8.51
CA ASP A 512 -26.36 0.24 -8.17
C ASP A 512 -25.07 -0.48 -7.70
N THR A 513 -24.12 0.24 -7.09
CA THR A 513 -22.92 -0.39 -6.53
C THR A 513 -23.30 -1.29 -5.35
N PRO A 514 -23.02 -2.61 -5.38
CA PRO A 514 -23.54 -3.56 -4.39
C PRO A 514 -22.85 -3.51 -3.02
N LEU A 515 -21.56 -3.14 -3.01
CA LEU A 515 -20.70 -3.16 -1.82
C LEU A 515 -19.98 -1.82 -1.67
N LEU A 516 -20.16 -1.21 -0.50
CA LEU A 516 -19.58 0.07 -0.12
C LEU A 516 -18.85 -0.08 1.21
N TYR A 517 -17.91 0.82 1.43
CA TYR A 517 -17.12 0.92 2.64
C TYR A 517 -17.20 2.34 3.15
N ALA A 518 -17.25 2.54 4.47
CA ALA A 518 -17.08 3.86 5.06
C ALA A 518 -15.84 3.86 5.95
N ALA A 519 -15.03 4.90 5.88
CA ALA A 519 -13.89 5.14 6.75
C ALA A 519 -14.10 6.44 7.52
N ILE A 520 -13.95 6.41 8.85
CA ILE A 520 -13.91 7.60 9.70
C ILE A 520 -12.48 7.93 10.10
N ALA A 521 -12.15 9.22 10.07
CA ALA A 521 -10.92 9.79 10.57
C ALA A 521 -11.19 10.98 11.49
N VAL A 522 -10.71 10.90 12.73
CA VAL A 522 -10.70 12.04 13.67
C VAL A 522 -9.47 11.97 14.57
N GLY A 523 -8.58 12.97 14.49
CA GLY A 523 -7.33 12.98 15.26
C GLY A 523 -6.53 11.69 15.05
N ARG A 524 -6.31 10.91 16.12
CA ARG A 524 -5.62 9.60 16.12
C ARG A 524 -6.54 8.38 15.97
N TYR A 525 -7.84 8.61 15.71
CA TYR A 525 -8.85 7.56 15.67
C TYR A 525 -9.22 7.23 14.22
N ARG A 526 -9.22 5.94 13.85
CA ARG A 526 -9.57 5.49 12.50
C ARG A 526 -10.44 4.23 12.59
N GLN A 527 -11.60 4.20 11.94
CA GLN A 527 -12.43 2.99 11.83
C GLN A 527 -12.92 2.83 10.40
N THR A 528 -13.18 1.59 10.00
CA THR A 528 -13.81 1.26 8.73
C THR A 528 -14.97 0.32 8.94
N ILE A 529 -15.98 0.42 8.07
CA ILE A 529 -17.07 -0.54 7.98
C ILE A 529 -17.34 -0.88 6.53
N LYS A 530 -17.91 -2.06 6.32
CA LYS A 530 -18.46 -2.52 5.05
C LYS A 530 -19.98 -2.57 5.16
N PHE A 531 -20.68 -2.10 4.13
CA PHE A 531 -22.14 -2.18 4.05
C PHE A 531 -22.61 -2.41 2.62
N ALA A 532 -23.80 -2.99 2.48
CA ALA A 532 -24.36 -3.35 1.19
C ALA A 532 -25.53 -2.44 0.79
N ASN A 533 -25.67 -2.23 -0.52
CA ASN A 533 -26.77 -1.49 -1.15
C ASN A 533 -27.65 -2.50 -1.88
N GLN A 534 -28.92 -2.63 -1.47
CA GLN A 534 -29.87 -3.60 -2.02
C GLN A 534 -30.12 -3.39 -3.51
N ARG A 535 -30.04 -2.16 -4.04
CA ARG A 535 -30.22 -1.91 -5.48
C ARG A 535 -29.19 -2.66 -6.31
N GLY A 536 -27.92 -2.62 -5.92
CA GLY A 536 -26.85 -3.38 -6.55
C GLY A 536 -26.93 -4.89 -6.38
N LEU A 537 -27.63 -5.36 -5.34
CA LEU A 537 -27.86 -6.79 -5.12
C LEU A 537 -29.01 -7.36 -5.98
N GLN A 538 -29.86 -6.53 -6.58
CA GLN A 538 -31.01 -6.99 -7.38
C GLN A 538 -30.67 -7.28 -8.86
N ASP A 539 -29.53 -6.80 -9.37
CA ASP A 539 -29.15 -6.89 -10.80
C ASP A 539 -28.35 -8.15 -11.20
N GLY A 540 -28.31 -9.18 -10.36
CA GLY A 540 -27.95 -10.53 -10.80
C GLY A 540 -26.46 -10.90 -10.76
N ALA A 541 -25.67 -10.30 -9.86
CA ALA A 541 -24.41 -10.90 -9.41
C ALA A 541 -24.41 -11.04 -7.87
N LEU A 542 -24.63 -12.28 -7.42
CA LEU A 542 -24.58 -12.83 -6.04
C LEU A 542 -25.88 -12.73 -5.19
N PRO A 543 -26.59 -13.86 -4.98
CA PRO A 543 -27.69 -13.92 -4.02
C PRO A 543 -27.22 -14.33 -2.61
N GLN A 544 -27.86 -13.72 -1.60
CA GLN A 544 -28.02 -14.13 -0.19
C GLN A 544 -27.15 -13.41 0.89
N ILE A 545 -27.59 -12.23 1.35
CA ILE A 545 -27.15 -11.61 2.64
C ILE A 545 -28.31 -10.86 3.33
N ALA A 546 -29.57 -11.31 3.22
CA ALA A 546 -30.73 -10.51 3.68
C ALA A 546 -31.47 -11.05 4.91
N ALA A 547 -30.96 -12.05 5.63
CA ALA A 547 -31.70 -12.65 6.74
C ALA A 547 -30.84 -12.78 8.01
N GLY A 548 -30.67 -11.69 8.78
CA GLY A 548 -30.00 -11.79 10.07
C GLY A 548 -29.74 -10.50 10.83
N ILE A 549 -30.69 -9.57 10.96
CA ILE A 549 -30.51 -8.41 11.86
C ILE A 549 -31.77 -8.18 12.71
N ARG A 550 -31.61 -8.27 14.04
CA ARG A 550 -32.51 -7.65 15.03
C ARG A 550 -31.71 -6.60 15.83
N PRO A 551 -32.37 -5.56 16.39
CA PRO A 551 -31.67 -4.48 17.07
C PRO A 551 -31.13 -4.94 18.44
N ILE A 552 -29.90 -4.54 18.78
CA ILE A 552 -29.26 -4.80 20.07
C ILE A 552 -29.70 -3.74 21.08
N GLU A 553 -30.26 -4.17 22.21
CA GLU A 553 -30.46 -3.33 23.41
C GLU A 553 -29.13 -3.11 24.15
N ALA A 554 -28.92 -1.90 24.66
CA ALA A 554 -27.67 -1.46 25.30
C ALA A 554 -27.30 -2.25 26.57
N PRO A 555 -26.01 -2.60 26.80
CA PRO A 555 -25.60 -3.29 28.01
C PRO A 555 -25.36 -2.33 29.19
N THR A 556 -25.79 -2.81 30.35
CA THR A 556 -25.62 -2.26 31.70
C THR A 556 -24.16 -2.14 32.16
N VAL A 557 -23.90 -1.07 32.92
CA VAL A 557 -22.66 -0.66 33.58
C VAL A 557 -22.08 -1.74 34.52
N ILE A 558 -20.76 -1.99 34.45
CA ILE A 558 -20.00 -2.76 35.45
C ILE A 558 -18.87 -1.90 36.06
N ASP A 559 -18.71 -2.05 37.37
CA ASP A 559 -17.96 -1.30 38.38
C ASP A 559 -16.41 -1.38 38.28
N PRO A 560 -15.67 -0.24 38.28
CA PRO A 560 -14.21 -0.17 38.08
C PRO A 560 -13.38 -0.41 39.36
N ALA A 561 -13.65 -1.47 40.12
CA ALA A 561 -12.88 -1.81 41.32
C ALA A 561 -12.45 -3.27 41.37
N LYS A 562 -11.46 -3.65 40.54
CA LYS A 562 -10.46 -4.70 40.82
C LYS A 562 -9.43 -4.79 39.69
N ILE A 563 -8.25 -4.23 39.95
CA ILE A 563 -6.89 -4.78 39.73
C ILE A 563 -5.94 -3.58 39.78
N ALA A 564 -5.57 -3.22 41.00
CA ALA A 564 -4.38 -2.45 41.27
C ALA A 564 -3.51 -3.29 42.22
N VAL A 565 -2.19 -3.10 42.12
CA VAL A 565 -1.11 -3.69 42.94
C VAL A 565 -0.46 -4.95 42.36
N ARG A 566 0.42 -4.71 41.37
CA ARG A 566 1.85 -5.11 41.35
C ARG A 566 2.38 -4.87 39.93
N ASN A 567 3.23 -3.85 39.76
CA ASN A 567 4.41 -3.85 38.85
C ASN A 567 5.01 -2.47 38.55
N THR A 568 4.54 -1.37 39.16
CA THR A 568 5.07 -0.03 38.81
C THR A 568 6.21 0.51 39.69
N GLN A 569 6.68 -0.23 40.71
CA GLN A 569 7.79 0.23 41.58
C GLN A 569 9.12 -0.50 41.40
N GLN A 570 9.17 -1.59 40.62
CA GLN A 570 10.41 -2.31 40.32
C GLN A 570 11.08 -1.79 39.03
N GLN A 571 10.29 -1.45 38.01
CA GLN A 571 10.79 -0.92 36.74
C GLN A 571 11.37 0.51 36.82
N MET A 572 11.03 1.30 37.85
CA MET A 572 11.59 2.64 38.04
C MET A 572 12.96 2.64 38.74
N ARG A 573 13.35 1.58 39.46
CA ARG A 573 14.68 1.51 40.09
C ARG A 573 15.76 1.03 39.12
N GLU A 574 15.42 0.08 38.24
CA GLU A 574 16.37 -0.47 37.27
C GLU A 574 16.77 0.56 36.18
N ARG A 575 15.86 1.48 35.81
CA ARG A 575 16.13 2.56 34.84
C ARG A 575 16.99 3.72 35.37
N LEU A 576 17.17 3.83 36.69
CA LEU A 576 18.01 4.87 37.31
C LEU A 576 19.47 4.42 37.46
N GLU A 577 19.75 3.12 37.62
CA GLU A 577 21.11 2.59 37.75
C GLU A 577 21.82 2.43 36.38
N GLU A 578 21.09 2.15 35.29
CA GLU A 578 21.70 2.04 33.94
C GLU A 578 22.11 3.40 33.35
N ARG A 579 21.46 4.49 33.76
CA ARG A 579 21.72 5.83 33.22
C ARG A 579 23.02 6.44 33.76
N GLU A 580 23.34 6.21 35.05
CA GLU A 580 24.60 6.65 35.67
C GLU A 580 25.83 5.89 35.10
N ASP A 581 25.65 4.63 34.71
CA ASP A 581 26.75 3.78 34.22
C ASP A 581 27.14 4.06 32.74
N SER A 582 26.23 4.65 31.96
CA SER A 582 26.49 5.09 30.58
C SER A 582 27.26 6.42 30.49
N GLU A 583 26.95 7.38 31.38
CA GLU A 583 27.58 8.71 31.38
C GLU A 583 29.02 8.66 31.90
N VAL A 584 29.29 7.80 32.90
CA VAL A 584 30.65 7.55 33.39
C VAL A 584 31.53 6.88 32.33
N ARG A 585 30.99 5.96 31.53
CA ARG A 585 31.71 5.32 30.42
C ARG A 585 31.98 6.28 29.25
N PHE A 586 31.09 7.24 29.01
CA PHE A 586 31.28 8.27 27.99
C PHE A 586 32.38 9.27 28.37
N LEU A 587 32.38 9.76 29.61
CA LEU A 587 33.41 10.69 30.11
C LEU A 587 34.81 10.05 30.20
N GLN A 588 34.89 8.75 30.51
CA GLN A 588 36.17 8.01 30.52
C GLN A 588 36.75 7.78 29.11
N ARG A 589 35.92 7.75 28.05
CA ARG A 589 36.41 7.67 26.66
C ARG A 589 36.98 9.01 26.19
N ILE A 590 36.30 10.12 26.51
CA ILE A 590 36.78 11.47 26.19
C ILE A 590 38.11 11.77 26.90
N ALA A 591 38.27 11.37 28.16
CA ALA A 591 39.52 11.56 28.90
C ALA A 591 40.71 10.79 28.29
N ARG A 592 40.50 9.57 27.76
CA ARG A 592 41.56 8.78 27.09
C ARG A 592 41.94 9.33 25.72
N GLN A 593 41.01 10.00 25.05
CA GLN A 593 41.23 10.58 23.71
C GLN A 593 42.04 11.88 23.81
N LEU A 594 41.79 12.68 24.85
CA LEU A 594 42.57 13.89 25.16
C LEU A 594 44.00 13.59 25.64
N ASP A 595 44.21 12.48 26.37
CA ASP A 595 45.55 12.03 26.81
C ASP A 595 46.42 11.47 25.66
N ALA A 596 45.80 11.04 24.55
CA ALA A 596 46.50 10.54 23.36
C ALA A 596 46.99 11.67 22.44
N GLU A 597 46.38 12.85 22.51
CA GLU A 597 46.73 14.04 21.72
C GLU A 597 47.74 14.96 22.43
N ALA A 598 48.04 14.73 23.71
CA ALA A 598 48.90 15.58 24.54
C ALA A 598 50.31 15.03 24.83
N ARG A 599 50.78 14.01 24.10
CA ARG A 599 52.17 13.52 24.20
C ARG A 599 53.00 14.02 23.01
N PRO A 600 54.17 14.66 23.24
CA PRO A 600 54.97 15.25 22.18
C PRO A 600 55.60 14.22 21.24
#